data_AF-A0AAD7GZ75-F1
#
_entry.id   AF-A0AAD7GZ75-F1
#
_cell.length_a   1.000
_cell.length_b   1.000
_cell.length_c   1.000
_cell.angle_alpha   90.00
_cell.angle_beta   90.00
_cell.angle_gamma   90.00
#
_symmetry.space_group_name_H-M   'P 1'
#
loop_
_entity.id
_entity.type
_entity.pdbx_description
1 polymer ?
#
loop_
_entity_poly.entity_id
_entity_poly.type
_entity_poly.pdbx_seq_one_letter_code
_entity_poly.pdbx_strand_id
1 'polypeptide(L)'
;FVFHDSCGFESGSIDELQRVQAFVRDRSQQNFLQQRLHAIWYCIPMDNHRPGLDIAPFYNICPDKNVPVILLFTKYEAFRRNVQIDLDPEEEVDDLEDLQRRAHHECQEIFDAQYLSHVGETPFVKLEGETVTINSLSTGMDKADQPCDELLRATMDALNPAVVGLMLLTVQKENLKLSVQRAVKR
;
A
#
# COMPACT_ATOMS: atom_id res chain seq x y z
N PHE A 1 9.13 8.93 -11.68
CA PHE A 1 9.01 7.63 -10.98
C PHE A 1 8.55 6.57 -11.97
N VAL A 2 8.70 5.28 -11.67
CA VAL A 2 8.17 4.19 -12.50
C VAL A 2 7.24 3.36 -11.62
N PHE A 3 6.00 3.19 -12.07
CA PHE A 3 5.02 2.32 -11.41
C PHE A 3 4.88 1.02 -12.19
N HIS A 4 4.79 -0.07 -11.45
CA HIS A 4 4.53 -1.40 -12.00
C HIS A 4 3.21 -1.89 -11.42
N ASP A 5 2.22 -2.06 -12.28
CA ASP A 5 0.96 -2.68 -11.90
C ASP A 5 1.10 -4.21 -11.94
N SER A 6 0.64 -4.87 -10.89
CA SER A 6 0.57 -6.34 -10.82
C SER A 6 -0.60 -6.92 -11.62
N CYS A 7 -1.53 -6.06 -12.06
CA CYS A 7 -2.83 -6.40 -12.64
C CYS A 7 -3.78 -7.11 -11.66
N GLY A 8 -3.47 -7.06 -10.36
CA GLY A 8 -4.21 -7.73 -9.30
C GLY A 8 -3.91 -9.23 -9.24
N PHE A 9 -4.09 -9.81 -8.07
CA PHE A 9 -4.11 -11.25 -7.89
C PHE A 9 -5.12 -11.62 -6.81
N GLU A 10 -6.04 -12.52 -7.15
CA GLU A 10 -7.09 -12.93 -6.22
C GLU A 10 -6.59 -14.04 -5.28
N SER A 11 -7.14 -14.06 -4.07
CA SER A 11 -6.85 -15.06 -3.03
C SER A 11 -7.16 -16.48 -3.53
N GLY A 12 -6.18 -17.13 -4.18
CA GLY A 12 -6.32 -18.48 -4.72
C GLY A 12 -5.41 -18.81 -5.90
N SER A 13 -4.91 -17.81 -6.62
CA SER A 13 -4.02 -18.03 -7.78
C SER A 13 -2.56 -18.08 -7.36
N ILE A 14 -2.06 -19.30 -7.10
CA ILE A 14 -0.64 -19.54 -6.80
C ILE A 14 0.27 -18.99 -7.92
N ASP A 15 -0.17 -19.11 -9.17
CA ASP A 15 0.58 -18.68 -10.35
C ASP A 15 0.76 -17.16 -10.43
N GLU A 16 -0.17 -16.38 -9.88
CA GLU A 16 -0.05 -14.92 -9.83
C GLU A 16 0.92 -14.47 -8.74
N LEU A 17 0.83 -15.05 -7.54
CA LEU A 17 1.78 -14.77 -6.47
C LEU A 17 3.21 -15.12 -6.89
N GLN A 18 3.39 -16.26 -7.57
CA GLN A 18 4.71 -16.65 -8.11
C GLN A 18 5.23 -15.67 -9.16
N ARG A 19 4.36 -15.17 -10.05
CA ARG A 19 4.74 -14.14 -11.03
C ARG A 19 5.19 -12.85 -10.35
N VAL A 20 4.47 -12.39 -9.34
CA VAL A 20 4.84 -11.22 -8.54
C VAL A 20 6.17 -11.45 -7.82
N GLN A 21 6.35 -12.60 -7.15
CA GLN A 21 7.60 -12.94 -6.46
C GLN A 21 8.79 -13.02 -7.42
N ALA A 22 8.61 -13.57 -8.62
CA ALA A 22 9.66 -13.61 -9.64
C ALA A 22 10.05 -12.21 -10.11
N PHE A 23 9.06 -11.33 -10.34
CA PHE A 23 9.30 -9.93 -10.67
C PHE A 23 10.04 -9.18 -9.55
N VAL A 24 9.60 -9.34 -8.30
CA VAL A 24 10.25 -8.73 -7.13
C VAL A 24 11.69 -9.20 -7.01
N ARG A 25 11.96 -10.51 -7.19
CA ARG A 25 13.31 -11.06 -7.14
C ARG A 25 14.22 -10.50 -8.23
N ASP A 26 13.75 -10.49 -9.48
CA ASP A 26 14.51 -9.95 -10.60
C ASP A 26 14.81 -8.46 -10.41
N ARG A 27 13.80 -7.67 -10.06
CA ARG A 27 13.95 -6.22 -9.91
C ARG A 27 14.69 -5.80 -8.66
N SER A 28 14.59 -6.54 -7.56
CA SER A 28 15.31 -6.22 -6.32
C SER A 28 16.82 -6.44 -6.44
N GLN A 29 17.28 -7.28 -7.38
CA GLN A 29 18.69 -7.63 -7.58
C GLN A 29 19.39 -6.79 -8.66
N GLN A 30 18.68 -5.85 -9.31
CA GLN A 30 19.26 -5.01 -10.34
C GLN A 30 20.35 -4.09 -9.77
N ASN A 31 21.48 -4.01 -10.47
CA ASN A 31 22.63 -3.19 -10.05
C ASN A 31 22.43 -1.69 -10.32
N PHE A 32 21.55 -1.33 -11.25
CA PHE A 32 21.24 0.06 -11.56
C PHE A 32 19.99 0.49 -10.80
N LEU A 33 20.11 1.57 -10.02
CA LEU A 33 19.00 2.11 -9.22
C LEU A 33 17.74 2.35 -10.07
N GLN A 34 17.89 2.88 -11.28
CA GLN A 34 16.77 3.17 -12.18
C GLN A 34 15.97 1.91 -12.59
N GLN A 35 16.56 0.73 -12.50
CA GLN A 35 15.94 -0.55 -12.86
C GLN A 35 15.50 -1.36 -11.64
N ARG A 36 15.85 -0.90 -10.44
CA ARG A 36 15.61 -1.60 -9.19
C ARG A 36 14.22 -1.28 -8.63
N LEU A 37 13.58 -2.27 -8.02
CA LEU A 37 12.36 -2.06 -7.25
C LEU A 37 12.68 -1.45 -5.88
N HIS A 38 12.04 -0.33 -5.55
CA HIS A 38 12.35 0.46 -4.35
C HIS A 38 11.35 0.27 -3.20
N ALA A 39 10.09 0.04 -3.53
CA ALA A 39 9.01 -0.19 -2.58
C ALA A 39 7.89 -0.97 -3.28
N ILE A 40 7.08 -1.65 -2.47
CA ILE A 40 5.89 -2.36 -2.93
C ILE A 40 4.72 -1.85 -2.09
N TRP A 41 3.67 -1.38 -2.75
CA TRP A 41 2.38 -1.13 -2.11
C TRP A 41 1.48 -2.35 -2.29
N TYR A 42 1.03 -2.92 -1.17
CA TYR A 42 0.05 -4.00 -1.16
C TYR A 42 -1.33 -3.42 -0.87
N CYS A 43 -2.15 -3.32 -1.91
CA CYS A 43 -3.45 -2.67 -1.83
C CYS A 43 -4.51 -3.61 -1.25
N ILE A 44 -5.16 -3.18 -0.16
CA ILE A 44 -6.31 -3.85 0.44
C ILE A 44 -7.54 -2.95 0.22
N PRO A 45 -8.47 -3.35 -0.67
CA PRO A 45 -9.71 -2.62 -0.86
C PRO A 45 -10.66 -2.85 0.31
N MET A 46 -11.25 -1.77 0.83
CA MET A 46 -12.20 -1.81 1.96
C MET A 46 -13.67 -1.72 1.53
N ASP A 47 -13.95 -1.66 0.24
CA ASP A 47 -15.32 -1.53 -0.30
C ASP A 47 -16.16 -2.81 -0.19
N ASN A 48 -15.51 -3.94 0.06
CA ASN A 48 -16.15 -5.24 0.16
C ASN A 48 -15.96 -5.76 1.59
N HIS A 49 -17.05 -6.09 2.30
CA HIS A 49 -16.98 -6.77 3.60
C HIS A 49 -16.28 -8.13 3.41
N ARG A 50 -14.95 -8.17 3.62
CA ARG A 50 -14.18 -9.41 3.68
C ARG A 50 -13.98 -9.76 5.15
N PRO A 51 -14.86 -10.58 5.76
CA PRO A 51 -14.58 -11.12 7.08
C PRO A 51 -13.30 -11.98 7.00
N GLY A 52 -12.29 -11.61 7.77
CA GLY A 52 -10.98 -12.29 7.78
C GLY A 52 -10.09 -11.84 6.62
N LEU A 53 -9.44 -10.70 6.79
CA LEU A 53 -8.39 -10.25 5.88
C LEU A 53 -7.24 -11.27 5.87
N ASP A 54 -7.14 -12.07 4.81
CA ASP A 54 -5.97 -12.93 4.61
C ASP A 54 -4.75 -12.09 4.19
N ILE A 55 -3.91 -11.78 5.17
CA ILE A 55 -2.64 -11.08 4.99
C ILE A 55 -1.47 -12.04 4.77
N ALA A 56 -1.67 -13.35 4.73
CA ALA A 56 -0.58 -14.29 4.46
C ALA A 56 0.14 -13.99 3.13
N PRO A 57 -0.53 -13.58 2.04
CA PRO A 57 0.15 -13.18 0.81
C PRO A 57 1.06 -11.97 1.01
N PHE A 58 0.67 -10.99 1.84
CA PHE A 58 1.47 -9.80 2.11
C PHE A 58 2.88 -10.15 2.63
N TYR A 59 2.97 -11.08 3.59
CA TYR A 59 4.27 -11.53 4.12
C TYR A 59 5.11 -12.33 3.12
N ASN A 60 4.46 -12.92 2.11
CA ASN A 60 5.10 -13.78 1.13
C ASN A 60 5.49 -13.06 -0.17
N ILE A 61 5.10 -11.80 -0.38
CA ILE A 61 5.44 -11.06 -1.61
C ILE A 61 6.95 -10.85 -1.76
N CYS A 62 7.64 -10.56 -0.66
CA CYS A 62 9.09 -10.35 -0.63
C CYS A 62 9.73 -11.16 0.50
N PRO A 63 9.90 -12.49 0.33
CA PRO A 63 10.45 -13.35 1.37
C PRO A 63 11.88 -12.93 1.79
N ASP A 64 12.65 -12.40 0.84
CA ASP A 64 14.03 -11.96 1.04
C ASP A 64 14.13 -10.63 1.82
N LYS A 65 12.99 -9.97 2.08
CA LYS A 65 12.86 -8.68 2.80
C LYS A 65 13.82 -7.60 2.29
N ASN A 66 14.17 -7.64 1.01
CA ASN A 66 15.13 -6.74 0.39
C ASN A 66 14.48 -5.51 -0.27
N VAL A 67 13.15 -5.51 -0.35
CA VAL A 67 12.31 -4.39 -0.77
C VAL A 67 11.24 -4.18 0.31
N PRO A 68 11.03 -2.95 0.79
CA PRO A 68 9.97 -2.66 1.75
C PRO A 68 8.60 -2.91 1.12
N VAL A 69 7.78 -3.72 1.79
CA VAL A 69 6.36 -3.93 1.45
C VAL A 69 5.52 -3.13 2.44
N ILE A 70 4.62 -2.31 1.92
CA ILE A 70 3.83 -1.35 2.68
C ILE A 70 2.36 -1.67 2.41
N LEU A 71 1.57 -1.85 3.46
CA LEU A 71 0.13 -2.04 3.33
C LEU A 71 -0.54 -0.72 2.94
N LEU A 72 -1.42 -0.77 1.95
CA LEU A 72 -2.17 0.39 1.49
C LEU A 72 -3.67 0.08 1.54
N PHE A 73 -4.38 0.68 2.49
CA PHE A 73 -5.84 0.54 2.57
C PHE A 73 -6.49 1.50 1.57
N THR A 74 -7.27 0.97 0.64
CA THR A 74 -7.90 1.72 -0.45
C THR A 74 -9.43 1.67 -0.34
N LYS A 75 -10.10 2.59 -1.06
CA LYS A 75 -11.57 2.70 -1.12
C LYS A 75 -12.25 2.96 0.23
N TYR A 76 -11.62 3.78 1.07
CA TYR A 76 -12.17 4.15 2.39
C TYR A 76 -13.48 4.92 2.28
N GLU A 77 -13.67 5.69 1.22
CA GLU A 77 -14.91 6.41 0.95
C GLU A 77 -16.09 5.46 0.69
N ALA A 78 -15.84 4.34 0.00
CA ALA A 78 -16.85 3.31 -0.22
C ALA A 78 -17.16 2.57 1.10
N PHE A 79 -16.13 2.23 1.86
CA PHE A 79 -16.28 1.67 3.20
C PHE A 79 -17.13 2.56 4.12
N ARG A 80 -16.80 3.86 4.20
CA ARG A 80 -17.56 4.83 5.00
C ARG A 80 -19.01 4.95 4.54
N ARG A 81 -19.24 4.93 3.22
CA ARG A 81 -20.59 4.95 2.66
C ARG A 81 -21.40 3.72 3.07
N ASN A 82 -20.80 2.53 3.02
CA ASN A 82 -21.48 1.31 3.44
C ASN A 82 -21.87 1.39 4.93
N VAL A 83 -20.95 1.85 5.79
CA VAL A 83 -21.23 2.07 7.22
C VAL A 83 -22.34 3.10 7.44
N GLN A 84 -22.40 4.18 6.64
CA GLN A 84 -23.50 5.15 6.70
C GLN A 84 -24.84 4.53 6.33
N ILE A 85 -24.89 3.72 5.27
CA ILE A 85 -26.09 2.99 4.84
C ILE A 85 -26.54 2.02 5.92
N ASP A 86 -25.62 1.31 6.57
CA ASP A 86 -25.95 0.37 7.65
C ASP A 86 -26.50 1.07 8.90
N LEU A 87 -26.05 2.31 9.18
CA LEU A 87 -26.50 3.11 10.33
C LEU A 87 -27.86 3.80 10.11
N ASP A 88 -28.21 4.08 8.86
CA ASP A 88 -29.47 4.72 8.45
C ASP A 88 -30.01 4.12 7.15
N PRO A 89 -30.55 2.88 7.18
CA PRO A 89 -30.97 2.17 5.98
C PRO A 89 -32.24 2.74 5.35
N GLU A 90 -33.05 3.46 6.13
CA GLU A 90 -34.31 4.06 5.69
C GLU A 90 -34.16 5.55 5.30
N GLU A 91 -32.95 6.10 5.42
CA GLU A 91 -32.63 7.53 5.18
C GLU A 91 -33.54 8.49 5.97
N GLU A 92 -33.84 8.14 7.22
CA GLU A 92 -34.76 8.89 8.09
C GLU A 92 -34.03 9.85 9.05
N VAL A 93 -32.70 9.81 9.11
CA VAL A 93 -31.93 10.68 10.01
C VAL A 93 -31.82 12.10 9.43
N ASP A 94 -32.59 13.02 10.02
CA ASP A 94 -32.55 14.45 9.68
C ASP A 94 -31.22 15.14 10.08
N ASP A 95 -30.54 14.62 11.12
CA ASP A 95 -29.26 15.17 11.61
C ASP A 95 -28.07 14.50 10.91
N LEU A 96 -27.71 15.07 9.76
CA LEU A 96 -26.58 14.60 8.95
C LEU A 96 -25.23 14.72 9.66
N GLU A 97 -25.06 15.70 10.56
CA GLU A 97 -23.80 15.88 11.30
C GLU A 97 -23.62 14.76 12.33
N ASP A 98 -24.70 14.40 13.05
CA ASP A 98 -24.70 13.27 13.96
C ASP A 98 -24.42 11.95 13.23
N LEU A 99 -25.09 11.73 12.09
CA LEU A 99 -24.88 10.53 11.27
C LEU A 99 -23.43 10.41 10.80
N GLN A 100 -22.83 11.50 10.34
CA GLN A 100 -21.42 11.53 9.93
C GLN A 100 -20.48 11.21 11.08
N ARG A 101 -20.73 11.78 12.27
CA ARG A 101 -19.91 11.53 13.47
C ARG A 101 -20.00 10.07 13.91
N ARG A 102 -21.21 9.49 13.93
CA ARG A 102 -21.43 8.07 14.25
C ARG A 102 -20.77 7.16 13.23
N ALA A 103 -20.94 7.44 11.94
CA ALA A 103 -20.30 6.66 10.88
C ALA A 103 -18.77 6.71 10.97
N HIS A 104 -18.19 7.88 11.29
CA HIS A 104 -16.75 8.00 11.49
C HIS A 104 -16.27 7.14 12.66
N HIS A 105 -16.97 7.17 13.79
CA HIS A 105 -16.66 6.34 14.95
C HIS A 105 -16.77 4.85 14.63
N GLU A 106 -17.87 4.41 14.01
CA GLU A 106 -18.09 3.02 13.63
C GLU A 106 -17.04 2.52 12.62
N CYS A 107 -16.64 3.38 11.65
CA CYS A 107 -15.55 3.09 10.73
C CYS A 107 -14.22 2.84 11.45
N GLN A 108 -13.91 3.62 12.49
CA GLN A 108 -12.69 3.44 13.28
C GLN A 108 -12.71 2.12 14.06
N GLU A 109 -13.80 1.82 14.75
CA GLU A 109 -13.96 0.57 15.50
C GLU A 109 -13.84 -0.66 14.58
N ILE A 110 -14.50 -0.64 13.42
CA ILE A 110 -14.39 -1.71 12.43
C ILE A 110 -12.97 -1.80 11.86
N PHE A 111 -12.34 -0.66 11.56
CA PHE A 111 -10.97 -0.63 11.06
C PHE A 111 -10.00 -1.28 12.06
N ASP A 112 -10.09 -0.90 13.33
CA ASP A 112 -9.22 -1.43 14.38
C ASP A 112 -9.48 -2.92 14.64
N ALA A 113 -10.75 -3.31 14.74
CA ALA A 113 -11.14 -4.68 15.03
C ALA A 113 -10.88 -5.66 13.87
N GLN A 114 -11.10 -5.26 12.63
CA GLN A 114 -11.08 -6.17 11.48
C GLN A 114 -9.82 -6.05 10.62
N TYR A 115 -9.16 -4.89 10.59
CA TYR A 115 -7.98 -4.68 9.76
C TYR A 115 -6.71 -4.57 10.61
N LEU A 116 -6.68 -3.65 11.58
CA LEU A 116 -5.46 -3.40 12.37
C LEU A 116 -5.07 -4.61 13.23
N SER A 117 -6.06 -5.29 13.82
CA SER A 117 -5.85 -6.50 14.63
C SER A 117 -5.09 -7.62 13.90
N HIS A 118 -5.22 -7.70 12.57
CA HIS A 118 -4.52 -8.69 11.75
C HIS A 118 -3.10 -8.22 11.39
N VAL A 119 -2.88 -6.91 11.25
CA VAL A 119 -1.68 -6.32 10.66
C VAL A 119 -0.50 -6.18 11.65
N GLY A 120 -0.77 -6.12 12.96
CA GLY A 120 0.27 -6.06 14.00
C GLY A 120 1.17 -4.82 13.87
N GLU A 121 2.50 -4.98 14.01
CA GLU A 121 3.48 -3.88 13.91
C GLU A 121 3.87 -3.50 12.46
N THR A 122 3.17 -4.06 11.47
CA THR A 122 3.50 -3.85 10.06
C THR A 122 3.20 -2.39 9.66
N PRO A 123 4.12 -1.70 8.95
CA PRO A 123 3.86 -0.35 8.46
C PRO A 123 2.72 -0.35 7.43
N PHE A 124 1.75 0.53 7.63
CA PHE A 124 0.62 0.71 6.73
C PHE A 124 0.35 2.20 6.47
N VAL A 125 -0.27 2.47 5.32
CA VAL A 125 -0.81 3.78 4.95
C VAL A 125 -2.32 3.62 4.80
N LYS A 126 -3.07 4.47 5.50
CA LYS A 126 -4.52 4.58 5.33
C LYS A 126 -4.81 5.83 4.50
N LEU A 127 -5.41 5.65 3.33
CA LEU A 127 -5.79 6.78 2.48
C LEU A 127 -7.18 7.26 2.92
N GLU A 128 -7.18 8.21 3.85
CA GLU A 128 -8.39 8.93 4.26
C GLU A 128 -8.39 10.33 3.65
N GLY A 129 -9.29 10.60 2.72
CA GLY A 129 -9.52 11.94 2.20
C GLY A 129 -10.11 11.95 0.78
N GLU A 130 -11.01 12.88 0.50
CA GLU A 130 -11.53 13.16 -0.86
C GLU A 130 -10.42 13.58 -1.84
N THR A 131 -9.33 14.16 -1.31
CA THR A 131 -8.17 14.65 -2.08
C THR A 131 -7.25 13.55 -2.59
N VAL A 132 -7.14 12.41 -1.91
CA VAL A 132 -6.51 11.21 -2.51
C VAL A 132 -7.54 10.56 -3.41
N THR A 133 -7.91 11.29 -4.45
CA THR A 133 -8.98 10.89 -5.35
C THR A 133 -8.57 9.57 -5.98
N ILE A 134 -9.52 8.64 -5.97
CA ILE A 134 -9.58 7.36 -6.69
C ILE A 134 -8.88 7.42 -8.07
N ASN A 135 -8.89 8.59 -8.73
CA ASN A 135 -8.22 8.85 -10.00
C ASN A 135 -6.71 8.54 -10.00
N SER A 136 -5.96 8.84 -8.94
CA SER A 136 -4.51 8.56 -8.90
C SER A 136 -4.17 7.08 -8.77
N LEU A 137 -5.07 6.25 -8.22
CA LEU A 137 -4.84 4.82 -8.02
C LEU A 137 -5.53 3.93 -9.07
N SER A 138 -6.63 4.38 -9.68
CA SER A 138 -7.45 3.57 -10.59
C SER A 138 -7.41 4.01 -12.06
N THR A 139 -6.92 5.21 -12.37
CA THR A 139 -6.82 5.69 -13.76
C THR A 139 -5.59 6.56 -14.00
N GLY A 140 -4.49 5.99 -14.52
CA GLY A 140 -3.41 6.79 -15.09
C GLY A 140 -2.02 6.64 -14.48
N MET A 141 -1.77 5.71 -13.54
CA MET A 141 -0.39 5.40 -13.10
C MET A 141 0.47 4.77 -14.21
N ASP A 142 -0.18 4.26 -15.26
CA ASP A 142 0.42 3.77 -16.50
C ASP A 142 0.92 4.91 -17.41
N LYS A 143 0.52 6.16 -17.14
CA LYS A 143 0.88 7.34 -17.93
C LYS A 143 2.06 8.07 -17.30
N ALA A 144 3.04 8.41 -18.14
CA ALA A 144 4.34 8.93 -17.71
C ALA A 144 4.32 10.27 -16.93
N ASP A 145 3.20 11.01 -16.96
CA ASP A 145 3.14 12.42 -16.52
C ASP A 145 2.07 12.73 -15.46
N GLN A 146 1.52 11.74 -14.75
CA GLN A 146 0.58 12.03 -13.65
C GLN A 146 1.30 12.35 -12.33
N PRO A 147 0.91 13.42 -11.62
CA PRO A 147 1.47 13.75 -10.31
C PRO A 147 1.02 12.71 -9.28
N CYS A 148 1.96 11.88 -8.85
CA CYS A 148 1.78 10.91 -7.77
C CYS A 148 2.30 11.48 -6.42
N ASP A 149 2.49 12.80 -6.36
CA ASP A 149 3.16 13.50 -5.26
C ASP A 149 2.41 13.35 -3.93
N GLU A 150 1.07 13.32 -3.97
CA GLU A 150 0.26 13.13 -2.77
C GLU A 150 0.39 11.73 -2.18
N LEU A 151 0.39 10.68 -3.03
CA LEU A 151 0.58 9.30 -2.58
C LEU A 151 2.01 9.08 -2.09
N LEU A 152 3.00 9.66 -2.78
CA LEU A 152 4.39 9.65 -2.33
C LEU A 152 4.53 10.36 -0.98
N ARG A 153 3.88 11.51 -0.78
CA ARG A 153 3.91 12.24 0.49
C ARG A 153 3.20 11.48 1.60
N ALA A 154 2.00 10.97 1.37
CA ALA A 154 1.28 10.14 2.34
C ALA A 154 2.06 8.88 2.70
N THR A 155 2.74 8.27 1.72
CA THR A 155 3.66 7.16 1.97
C THR A 155 4.85 7.61 2.81
N MET A 156 5.50 8.73 2.48
CA MET A 156 6.63 9.28 3.25
C MET A 156 6.24 9.60 4.70
N ASP A 157 5.06 10.15 4.93
CA ASP A 157 4.55 10.49 6.26
C ASP A 157 4.21 9.23 7.07
N ALA A 158 3.73 8.17 6.42
CA ALA A 158 3.40 6.88 7.04
C ALA A 158 4.60 5.93 7.19
N LEU A 159 5.71 6.19 6.50
CA LEU A 159 6.94 5.42 6.63
C LEU A 159 7.60 5.73 7.99
N ASN A 160 7.46 4.78 8.93
CA ASN A 160 8.18 4.78 10.21
C ASN A 160 9.69 5.04 9.98
N PRO A 161 10.38 5.82 10.85
CA PRO A 161 11.83 6.01 10.82
C PRO A 161 12.66 4.73 10.60
N ALA A 162 12.17 3.57 11.05
CA ALA A 162 12.78 2.26 10.79
C ALA A 162 12.75 1.86 9.31
N VAL A 163 11.65 2.11 8.60
CA VAL A 163 11.51 1.82 7.16
C VAL A 163 12.27 2.85 6.33
N VAL A 164 12.24 4.12 6.72
CA VAL A 164 13.09 5.18 6.14
C VAL A 164 14.57 4.81 6.31
N GLY A 165 14.95 4.32 7.49
CA GLY A 165 16.28 3.78 7.77
C GLY A 165 16.66 2.60 6.89
N LEU A 166 15.74 1.65 6.67
CA LEU A 166 15.97 0.51 5.78
C LEU A 166 16.15 0.94 4.31
N MET A 167 15.34 1.89 3.83
CA MET A 167 15.48 2.48 2.49
C MET A 167 16.83 3.18 2.33
N LEU A 168 17.23 3.99 3.32
CA LEU A 168 18.54 4.66 3.37
C LEU A 168 19.70 3.66 3.38
N LEU A 169 19.63 2.61 4.20
CA LEU A 169 20.65 1.55 4.25
C LEU A 169 20.78 0.83 2.90
N THR A 170 19.66 0.61 2.21
CA THR A 170 19.65 -0.03 0.89
C THR A 170 20.37 0.84 -0.15
N VAL A 171 20.11 2.15 -0.14
CA VAL A 171 20.81 3.13 -0.99
C VAL A 171 22.30 3.21 -0.66
N GLN A 172 22.66 3.22 0.63
CA GLN A 172 24.07 3.29 1.06
C GLN A 172 24.87 2.04 0.70
N LYS A 173 24.29 0.85 0.87
CA LYS A 173 24.92 -0.44 0.51
C LYS A 173 25.25 -0.49 -0.98
N GLU A 174 24.37 0.02 -1.84
CA GLU A 174 24.62 0.10 -3.28
C GLU A 174 25.68 1.13 -3.65
N ASN A 175 25.67 2.31 -3.03
CA ASN A 175 26.72 3.31 -3.23
C ASN A 175 28.10 2.74 -2.86
N LEU A 176 28.18 1.94 -1.79
CA LEU A 176 29.42 1.29 -1.38
C LEU A 176 29.86 0.23 -2.41
N LYS A 177 28.95 -0.63 -2.86
CA LYS A 177 29.20 -1.67 -3.86
C LYS A 177 29.66 -1.08 -5.20
N LEU A 178 29.01 -0.02 -5.67
CA LEU A 178 29.39 0.71 -6.89
C LEU A 178 30.77 1.39 -6.74
N SER A 179 31.05 1.94 -5.56
CA SER A 179 32.36 2.55 -5.26
C SER A 179 33.48 1.51 -5.27
N VAL A 180 33.26 0.33 -4.69
CA VAL A 180 34.21 -0.79 -4.73
C VAL A 180 34.42 -1.30 -6.16
N GLN A 181 33.36 -1.48 -6.94
CA GLN A 181 33.50 -1.91 -8.35
C GLN A 181 34.27 -0.91 -9.20
N ARG A 182 34.11 0.40 -8.96
CA ARG A 182 34.90 1.45 -9.63
C ARG A 182 36.36 1.46 -9.20
N ALA A 183 36.63 1.15 -7.92
CA ALA A 183 38.00 1.08 -7.39
C ALA A 183 38.77 -0.14 -7.91
N VAL A 184 38.11 -1.29 -8.09
CA VAL A 184 38.72 -2.54 -8.59
C VAL A 184 38.95 -2.53 -10.12
N LYS A 185 38.25 -1.66 -10.87
CA LYS A 185 38.44 -1.49 -12.32
C LYS A 185 39.55 -0.46 -12.69
N ARG A 186 40.34 -0.01 -11.71
CA ARG A 186 41.59 0.75 -11.92
C ARG A 186 42.78 -0.16 -11.66
#